data_AF-A0A355F7W3-F1
#
_entry.id   AF-A0A355F7W3-F1
#
_cell.length_a   1.000
_cell.length_b   1.000
_cell.length_c   1.000
_cell.angle_alpha   90.00
_cell.angle_beta   90.00
_cell.angle_gamma   90.00
#
_symmetry.space_group_name_H-M   'P 1'
#
loop_
_entity.id
_entity.type
_entity.pdbx_description
1 polymer ?
#
loop_
_entity_poly.entity_id
_entity_poly.type
_entity_poly.pdbx_seq_one_letter_code
_entity_poly.pdbx_strand_id
1 'polypeptide(L)'
;IREQLADPSPAARPAREAVFRLFRQPVPPWDRPGQRAHLPPPQPSHLPPFYGDGFGDYEGIAIDELALTETLYDWLRRWAEGDFETGEPFAPPSLEALPVQAQPGALDRTPLEDCLGGPFHPGIEITWTLRVPSMWRPPAEAHGLPLRLRILPADVAPQDDFGAVLTPEICLSDKGPLVANGPGTLSRWLGIPWQTDEASCLAGYDASSYLPVPSFWAARVPNQVLSDQAFRQSNDPRLSPIQRLKSSGYRQFWLRDIAGSTYEQRINNMVKEWSLLGIITEQAADGPPAPGLPARAWVETHRDRSFTEVDPSWHQLLLVEGIEPAAPELAAAAAEQPPAEPVHPRRRNLRRDSR
;
A
#
# COMPACT_ATOMS: atom_id res chain seq x y z
N ILE A 1 26.22 -9.11 4.48
CA ILE A 1 25.56 -7.78 4.57
C ILE A 1 24.71 -7.63 5.83
N ARG A 2 23.78 -8.55 6.16
CA ARG A 2 22.95 -8.44 7.37
C ARG A 2 23.76 -8.22 8.66
N GLU A 3 24.81 -9.01 8.87
CA GLU A 3 25.70 -8.87 10.04
C GLU A 3 26.39 -7.49 10.07
N GLN A 4 26.81 -6.97 8.92
CA GLN A 4 27.40 -5.63 8.81
C GLN A 4 26.36 -4.54 9.11
N LEU A 5 25.11 -4.71 8.70
CA LEU A 5 24.06 -3.74 8.99
C LEU A 5 23.64 -3.73 10.47
N ALA A 6 23.88 -4.85 11.18
CA ALA A 6 23.59 -4.99 12.61
C ALA A 6 24.76 -4.59 13.52
N ASP A 7 25.99 -4.54 13.01
CA ASP A 7 27.18 -4.15 13.79
C ASP A 7 27.24 -2.62 13.95
N PRO A 8 27.25 -2.05 15.18
CA PRO A 8 27.34 -0.60 15.41
C PRO A 8 28.77 -0.05 15.25
N SER A 9 29.78 -0.92 15.16
CA SER A 9 31.18 -0.53 15.15
C SER A 9 31.54 0.42 13.97
N PRO A 10 32.63 1.19 14.10
CA PRO A 10 33.16 1.99 13.01
C PRO A 10 33.52 1.18 11.76
N ALA A 11 33.86 -0.11 11.90
CA ALA A 11 34.22 -0.96 10.77
C ALA A 11 33.03 -1.22 9.83
N ALA A 12 31.82 -1.30 10.39
CA ALA A 12 30.58 -1.53 9.64
C ALA A 12 29.89 -0.25 9.17
N ARG A 13 30.32 0.92 9.65
CA ARG A 13 29.73 2.23 9.32
C ARG A 13 29.58 2.49 7.81
N PRO A 14 30.55 2.19 6.93
CA PRO A 14 30.39 2.41 5.50
C PRO A 14 29.19 1.68 4.87
N ALA A 15 28.87 0.48 5.35
CA ALA A 15 27.72 -0.29 4.87
C ALA A 15 26.39 0.34 5.30
N ARG A 16 26.29 0.79 6.56
CA ARG A 16 25.08 1.45 7.07
C ARG A 16 24.85 2.82 6.40
N GLU A 17 25.90 3.62 6.24
CA GLU A 17 25.82 4.90 5.52
C GLU A 17 25.44 4.72 4.04
N ALA A 18 25.88 3.64 3.40
CA ALA A 18 25.50 3.36 2.01
C ALA A 18 24.00 3.13 1.87
N VAL A 19 23.38 2.43 2.82
CA VAL A 19 21.91 2.25 2.87
C VAL A 19 21.21 3.55 3.23
N PHE A 20 21.68 4.27 4.25
CA PHE A 20 21.09 5.54 4.69
C PHE A 20 21.02 6.58 3.56
N ARG A 21 22.09 6.69 2.74
CA ARG A 21 22.13 7.60 1.58
C ARG A 21 21.07 7.30 0.52
N LEU A 22 20.44 6.13 0.54
CA LEU A 22 19.32 5.83 -0.36
C LEU A 22 18.04 6.52 0.09
N PHE A 23 17.88 6.93 1.35
CA PHE A 23 16.61 7.47 1.84
C PHE A 23 16.47 8.96 1.58
N ARG A 24 15.28 9.38 1.17
CA ARG A 24 14.96 10.82 1.00
C ARG A 24 14.99 11.53 2.35
N GLN A 25 15.52 12.75 2.33
CA GLN A 25 15.36 13.65 3.46
C GLN A 25 13.89 14.04 3.62
N PRO A 26 13.33 13.98 4.84
CA PRO A 26 11.95 14.36 5.11
C PRO A 26 11.73 15.84 4.85
N VAL A 27 10.56 16.18 4.32
CA VAL A 27 10.12 17.58 4.24
C VAL A 27 9.63 18.01 5.62
N PRO A 28 10.11 19.15 6.15
CA PRO A 28 9.64 19.69 7.42
C PRO A 28 8.11 19.88 7.44
N PRO A 29 7.49 19.86 8.62
CA PRO A 29 6.06 20.13 8.76
C PRO A 29 5.65 21.46 8.12
N TRP A 30 4.38 21.56 7.74
CA TRP A 30 3.86 22.69 6.93
C TRP A 30 3.92 24.04 7.65
N ASP A 31 3.96 24.02 8.98
CA ASP A 31 4.12 25.20 9.84
C ASP A 31 5.57 25.77 9.81
N ARG A 32 6.50 25.12 9.09
CA ARG A 32 7.89 25.58 8.86
C ARG A 32 8.21 25.73 7.36
N PRO A 33 7.50 26.60 6.62
CA PRO A 33 7.58 26.67 5.16
C PRO A 33 8.96 27.03 4.62
N GLY A 34 9.74 27.86 5.34
CA GLY A 34 11.05 28.33 4.86
C GLY A 34 12.07 27.22 4.63
N GLN A 35 12.03 26.13 5.40
CA GLN A 35 12.95 25.01 5.22
C GLN A 35 12.60 24.13 4.01
N ARG A 36 11.32 24.09 3.62
CA ARG A 36 10.83 23.29 2.48
C ARG A 36 11.39 23.77 1.14
N ALA A 37 11.54 25.09 0.99
CA ALA A 37 12.01 25.72 -0.26
C ALA A 37 13.49 25.43 -0.58
N HIS A 38 14.25 24.87 0.37
CA HIS A 38 15.68 24.64 0.23
C HIS A 38 16.05 23.16 0.06
N LEU A 39 15.08 22.25 0.10
CA LEU A 39 15.36 20.84 -0.13
C LEU A 39 15.56 20.56 -1.63
N PRO A 40 16.56 19.73 -1.99
CA PRO A 40 16.71 19.33 -3.37
C PRO A 40 15.47 18.52 -3.82
N PRO A 41 15.15 18.52 -5.12
CA PRO A 41 14.13 17.65 -5.67
C PRO A 41 14.46 16.18 -5.35
N PRO A 42 13.42 15.33 -5.20
CA PRO A 42 13.63 13.93 -4.95
C PRO A 42 14.34 13.28 -6.13
N GLN A 43 15.18 12.27 -5.86
CA GLN A 43 15.87 11.51 -6.89
C GLN A 43 15.15 10.17 -7.07
N PRO A 44 14.89 9.72 -8.32
CA PRO A 44 14.14 8.48 -8.57
C PRO A 44 14.76 7.22 -7.95
N SER A 45 16.06 7.25 -7.66
CA SER A 45 16.79 6.16 -7.00
C SER A 45 16.61 6.12 -5.48
N HIS A 46 16.01 7.15 -4.87
CA HIS A 46 15.82 7.20 -3.43
C HIS A 46 14.62 6.38 -2.94
N LEU A 47 14.68 5.99 -1.68
CA LEU A 47 13.71 5.18 -0.97
C LEU A 47 12.84 6.01 -0.02
N PRO A 48 11.61 5.53 0.25
CA PRO A 48 10.96 4.36 -0.35
C PRO A 48 10.38 4.64 -1.75
N PRO A 49 10.18 3.65 -2.64
CA PRO A 49 9.68 3.90 -3.99
C PRO A 49 8.15 4.08 -3.99
N PHE A 50 7.67 5.11 -3.27
CA PHE A 50 6.27 5.51 -3.22
C PHE A 50 6.10 6.97 -3.66
N TYR A 51 4.98 7.25 -4.31
CA TYR A 51 4.54 8.61 -4.61
C TYR A 51 4.32 9.42 -3.33
N GLY A 52 4.46 10.74 -3.41
CA GLY A 52 4.30 11.65 -2.29
C GLY A 52 2.97 12.39 -2.27
N ASP A 53 2.79 13.26 -1.27
CA ASP A 53 1.58 14.06 -1.07
C ASP A 53 1.32 15.07 -2.21
N GLY A 54 2.34 15.41 -3.01
CA GLY A 54 2.23 16.35 -4.13
C GLY A 54 2.22 15.73 -5.53
N PHE A 55 2.19 14.39 -5.64
CA PHE A 55 2.36 13.71 -6.92
C PHE A 55 1.25 14.02 -7.93
N GLY A 56 1.64 14.51 -9.11
CA GLY A 56 0.72 14.78 -10.22
C GLY A 56 0.07 16.16 -10.19
N ASP A 57 0.10 16.84 -9.04
CA ASP A 57 -0.27 18.26 -8.91
C ASP A 57 0.96 19.18 -8.97
N TYR A 58 2.12 18.68 -8.55
CA TYR A 58 3.38 19.39 -8.54
C TYR A 58 4.50 18.54 -9.15
N GLU A 59 5.52 19.20 -9.71
CA GLU A 59 6.70 18.54 -10.26
C GLU A 59 7.98 19.15 -9.69
N GLY A 60 9.01 18.33 -9.49
CA GLY A 60 10.34 18.80 -9.11
C GLY A 60 10.43 19.39 -7.69
N ILE A 61 9.51 19.02 -6.80
CA ILE A 61 9.54 19.41 -5.38
C ILE A 61 9.63 18.19 -4.47
N ALA A 62 10.16 18.39 -3.26
CA ALA A 62 10.46 17.31 -2.33
C ALA A 62 9.26 16.45 -1.89
N ILE A 63 8.02 16.96 -2.01
CA ILE A 63 6.79 16.22 -1.65
C ILE A 63 6.19 15.40 -2.80
N ASP A 64 6.80 15.40 -3.98
CA ASP A 64 6.38 14.60 -5.14
C ASP A 64 6.58 13.09 -4.89
N GLU A 65 7.54 12.73 -4.04
CA GLU A 65 7.82 11.36 -3.61
C GLU A 65 7.78 11.23 -2.08
N LEU A 66 7.38 10.06 -1.58
CA LEU A 66 7.28 9.83 -0.14
C LEU A 66 8.66 9.87 0.51
N ALA A 67 8.77 10.56 1.64
CA ALA A 67 9.88 10.44 2.57
C ALA A 67 9.40 9.81 3.88
N LEU A 68 10.35 9.27 4.67
CA LEU A 68 10.06 8.90 6.05
C LEU A 68 9.62 10.13 6.85
N THR A 69 9.04 9.94 8.03
CA THR A 69 8.83 11.06 8.97
C THR A 69 10.17 11.54 9.52
N GLU A 70 10.23 12.76 10.05
CA GLU A 70 11.44 13.30 10.69
C GLU A 70 11.98 12.36 11.78
N THR A 71 11.09 11.78 12.59
CA THR A 71 11.46 10.83 13.64
C THR A 71 12.08 9.55 13.09
N LEU A 72 11.46 8.92 12.08
CA LEU A 72 11.97 7.69 11.49
C LEU A 72 13.28 7.91 10.75
N TYR A 73 13.42 9.05 10.05
CA TYR A 73 14.65 9.42 9.39
C TYR A 73 15.79 9.68 10.39
N ASP A 74 15.50 10.33 11.52
CA ASP A 74 16.50 10.54 12.58
C ASP A 74 16.96 9.22 13.21
N TRP A 75 16.05 8.27 13.45
CA TRP A 75 16.44 6.93 13.89
C TRP A 75 17.35 6.23 12.88
N LEU A 76 17.03 6.35 11.59
CA LEU A 76 17.86 5.79 10.52
C LEU A 76 19.24 6.48 10.45
N ARG A 77 19.30 7.79 10.68
CA ARG A 77 20.56 8.55 10.77
C ARG A 77 21.42 8.07 11.94
N ARG A 78 20.83 7.96 13.15
CA ARG A 78 21.53 7.44 14.35
C ARG A 78 22.03 6.01 14.14
N TRP A 79 21.21 5.15 13.54
CA TRP A 79 21.63 3.81 13.11
C TRP A 79 22.84 3.86 12.17
N ALA A 80 22.81 4.71 11.14
CA ALA A 80 23.92 4.86 10.21
C ALA A 80 25.22 5.30 10.90
N GLU A 81 25.10 6.21 11.87
CA GLU A 81 26.22 6.73 12.68
C GLU A 81 26.77 5.71 13.69
N GLY A 82 26.03 4.64 13.98
CA GLY A 82 26.40 3.62 14.98
C GLY A 82 25.86 3.90 16.39
N ASP A 83 24.94 4.85 16.52
CA ASP A 83 24.26 5.18 17.78
C ASP A 83 22.97 4.36 17.91
N PHE A 84 23.16 3.06 18.11
CA PHE A 84 22.08 2.12 18.36
C PHE A 84 22.57 0.92 19.18
N GLU A 85 21.63 0.26 19.86
CA GLU A 85 21.89 -0.96 20.59
C GLU A 85 21.48 -2.18 19.76
N THR A 86 22.28 -3.24 19.84
CA THR A 86 21.97 -4.53 19.20
C THR A 86 21.18 -5.40 20.15
N GLY A 87 20.22 -6.14 19.62
CA GLY A 87 19.46 -7.13 20.39
C GLY A 87 18.60 -7.99 19.49
N GLU A 88 17.76 -8.80 20.11
CA GLU A 88 16.74 -9.54 19.39
C GLU A 88 15.64 -8.58 18.89
N PRO A 89 15.07 -8.82 17.70
CA PRO A 89 13.91 -8.07 17.23
C PRO A 89 12.81 -8.06 18.30
N PHE A 90 12.28 -6.88 18.58
CA PHE A 90 11.19 -6.74 19.55
C PHE A 90 9.98 -7.56 19.10
N ALA A 91 9.59 -8.52 19.94
CA ALA A 91 8.33 -9.24 19.81
C ALA A 91 7.30 -8.55 20.72
N PRO A 92 6.24 -7.93 20.19
CA PRO A 92 5.22 -7.30 21.02
C PRO A 92 4.57 -8.37 21.92
N PRO A 93 4.47 -8.13 23.24
CA PRO A 93 3.80 -9.06 24.15
C PRO A 93 2.30 -9.11 23.86
N SER A 94 1.63 -10.19 24.30
CA SER A 94 0.17 -10.21 24.30
C SER A 94 -0.38 -9.14 25.25
N LEU A 95 -1.63 -8.74 25.04
CA LEU A 95 -2.27 -7.73 25.87
C LEU A 95 -2.28 -8.13 27.36
N GLU A 96 -2.49 -9.41 27.66
CA GLU A 96 -2.54 -9.96 29.02
C GLU A 96 -1.17 -9.97 29.71
N ALA A 97 -0.09 -10.01 28.93
CA ALA A 97 1.27 -9.93 29.44
C ALA A 97 1.70 -8.49 29.77
N LEU A 98 0.95 -7.49 29.32
CA LEU A 98 1.19 -6.10 29.68
C LEU A 98 0.64 -5.79 31.09
N PRO A 99 1.33 -4.94 31.88
CA PRO A 99 0.76 -4.39 33.10
C PRO A 99 -0.61 -3.76 32.82
N VAL A 100 -1.59 -3.97 33.71
CA VAL A 100 -2.99 -3.53 33.52
C VAL A 100 -3.07 -2.04 33.15
N GLN A 101 -2.22 -1.21 33.73
CA GLN A 101 -2.18 0.23 33.47
C GLN A 101 -1.67 0.60 32.07
N ALA A 102 -0.92 -0.30 31.41
CA ALA A 102 -0.39 -0.10 30.05
C ALA A 102 -1.33 -0.62 28.95
N GLN A 103 -2.27 -1.52 29.30
CA GLN A 103 -3.20 -2.13 28.34
C GLN A 103 -4.05 -1.12 27.56
N PRO A 104 -4.63 -0.06 28.17
CA PRO A 104 -5.40 0.93 27.41
C PRO A 104 -4.57 1.63 26.32
N GLY A 105 -3.33 2.02 26.63
CA GLY A 105 -2.45 2.67 25.66
C GLY A 105 -2.03 1.74 24.52
N ALA A 106 -1.89 0.44 24.80
CA ALA A 106 -1.66 -0.55 23.74
C ALA A 106 -2.90 -0.66 22.82
N LEU A 107 -4.09 -0.76 23.40
CA LEU A 107 -5.36 -0.80 22.65
C LEU A 107 -5.62 0.47 21.83
N ASP A 108 -5.19 1.63 22.31
CA ASP A 108 -5.29 2.89 21.56
C ASP A 108 -4.37 2.92 20.34
N ARG A 109 -3.19 2.30 20.46
CA ARG A 109 -2.15 2.35 19.45
C ARG A 109 -2.37 1.32 18.34
N THR A 110 -2.74 0.09 18.69
CA THR A 110 -2.82 -1.04 17.74
C THR A 110 -3.64 -0.72 16.48
N PRO A 111 -4.85 -0.12 16.54
CA PRO A 111 -5.61 0.18 15.34
C PRO A 111 -4.91 1.17 14.39
N LEU A 112 -4.08 2.07 14.93
CA LEU A 112 -3.36 3.06 14.12
C LEU A 112 -2.09 2.49 13.49
N GLU A 113 -1.53 1.41 14.03
CA GLU A 113 -0.36 0.73 13.44
C GLU A 113 -0.71 0.02 12.12
N ASP A 114 -1.97 -0.37 11.95
CA ASP A 114 -2.48 -0.96 10.72
C ASP A 114 -2.90 0.08 9.68
N CYS A 115 -3.06 1.35 10.06
CA CYS A 115 -3.42 2.44 9.16
C CYS A 115 -2.20 3.00 8.43
N LEU A 116 -2.40 3.51 7.21
CA LEU A 116 -1.32 4.17 6.48
C LEU A 116 -1.00 5.54 7.07
N GLY A 117 0.30 5.81 7.27
CA GLY A 117 0.79 7.11 7.71
C GLY A 117 1.07 8.11 6.59
N GLY A 118 0.95 7.69 5.32
CA GLY A 118 1.24 8.48 4.12
C GLY A 118 1.55 7.59 2.89
N PRO A 119 1.62 8.16 1.67
CA PRO A 119 1.32 9.56 1.35
C PRO A 119 -0.17 9.89 1.53
N PHE A 120 -0.54 11.16 1.49
CA PHE A 120 -1.92 11.64 1.61
C PHE A 120 -2.33 12.43 0.37
N HIS A 121 -2.94 11.73 -0.60
CA HIS A 121 -3.37 12.24 -1.91
C HIS A 121 -4.78 11.75 -2.38
N PRO A 122 -5.84 11.61 -1.54
CA PRO A 122 -5.96 11.88 -0.12
C PRO A 122 -5.91 10.64 0.81
N GLY A 123 -5.36 9.47 0.50
CA GLY A 123 -5.18 8.39 1.52
C GLY A 123 -6.22 7.26 1.49
N ILE A 124 -6.17 6.32 2.45
CA ILE A 124 -7.03 5.12 2.49
C ILE A 124 -8.05 5.18 3.63
N GLU A 125 -7.65 4.91 4.88
CA GLU A 125 -8.59 4.93 6.02
C GLU A 125 -8.79 6.34 6.58
N ILE A 126 -7.75 7.16 6.48
CA ILE A 126 -7.56 8.48 7.08
C ILE A 126 -6.61 9.29 6.20
N THR A 127 -6.53 10.59 6.46
CA THR A 127 -5.70 11.51 5.67
C THR A 127 -4.85 12.46 6.51
N TRP A 128 -4.20 13.41 5.83
CA TRP A 128 -3.26 14.40 6.37
C TRP A 128 -3.72 15.15 7.61
N THR A 129 -5.03 15.24 7.86
CA THR A 129 -5.60 15.91 9.02
C THR A 129 -5.12 15.30 10.35
N LEU A 130 -4.81 14.00 10.40
CA LEU A 130 -4.23 13.40 11.60
C LEU A 130 -2.78 13.86 11.88
N ARG A 131 -2.10 14.47 10.90
CA ARG A 131 -0.80 15.13 11.11
C ARG A 131 -0.94 16.54 11.69
N VAL A 132 -2.16 17.03 11.93
CA VAL A 132 -2.41 18.39 12.44
C VAL A 132 -2.55 18.36 13.97
N PRO A 133 -1.67 19.03 14.74
CA PRO A 133 -1.70 18.95 16.20
C PRO A 133 -3.02 19.41 16.85
N SER A 134 -3.73 20.37 16.27
CA SER A 134 -5.00 20.88 16.82
C SER A 134 -6.10 19.83 16.92
N MET A 135 -6.04 18.79 16.07
CA MET A 135 -6.98 17.67 16.06
C MET A 135 -6.86 16.80 17.32
N TRP A 136 -5.76 16.92 18.07
CA TRP A 136 -5.44 16.10 19.23
C TRP A 136 -5.49 16.90 20.53
N ARG A 137 -5.83 16.20 21.61
CA ARG A 137 -5.64 16.69 22.98
C ARG A 137 -4.19 16.45 23.39
N PRO A 138 -3.49 17.45 23.93
CA PRO A 138 -2.21 17.24 24.59
C PRO A 138 -2.32 16.17 25.69
N PRO A 139 -1.31 15.32 25.90
CA PRO A 139 -1.34 14.30 26.95
C PRO A 139 -1.65 14.88 28.35
N ALA A 140 -1.19 16.09 28.65
CA ALA A 140 -1.50 16.79 29.90
C ALA A 140 -3.00 17.06 30.10
N GLU A 141 -3.74 17.27 29.01
CA GLU A 141 -5.20 17.43 29.03
C GLU A 141 -5.91 16.07 29.02
N ALA A 142 -5.22 14.98 28.68
CA ALA A 142 -5.77 13.64 28.43
C ALA A 142 -5.34 12.60 29.49
N HIS A 143 -5.10 13.03 30.73
CA HIS A 143 -4.67 12.15 31.84
C HIS A 143 -3.37 11.37 31.55
N GLY A 144 -2.47 11.94 30.76
CA GLY A 144 -1.24 11.29 30.32
C GLY A 144 -1.41 10.31 29.16
N LEU A 145 -2.64 10.11 28.65
CA LEU A 145 -2.90 9.21 27.53
C LEU A 145 -2.57 9.90 26.19
N PRO A 146 -1.76 9.28 25.32
CA PRO A 146 -1.54 9.77 23.97
C PRO A 146 -2.76 9.48 23.06
N LEU A 147 -2.73 10.01 21.83
CA LEU A 147 -3.69 9.64 20.76
C LEU A 147 -5.17 9.87 21.14
N ARG A 148 -5.46 10.98 21.79
CA ARG A 148 -6.84 11.40 22.10
C ARG A 148 -7.24 12.54 21.19
N LEU A 149 -8.29 12.33 20.39
CA LEU A 149 -8.86 13.38 19.57
C LEU A 149 -9.45 14.48 20.45
N ARG A 150 -9.36 15.72 19.98
CA ARG A 150 -10.11 16.85 20.52
C ARG A 150 -11.53 16.76 19.99
N ILE A 151 -12.49 16.41 20.83
CA ILE A 151 -13.88 16.14 20.42
C ILE A 151 -14.75 17.35 20.74
N LEU A 152 -15.70 17.65 19.85
CA LEU A 152 -16.77 18.62 20.07
C LEU A 152 -17.62 18.24 21.29
N PRO A 153 -18.24 19.22 21.98
CA PRO A 153 -19.27 18.92 22.97
C PRO A 153 -20.39 18.06 22.38
N ALA A 154 -20.99 17.19 23.19
CA ALA A 154 -21.93 16.17 22.73
C ALA A 154 -23.19 16.73 22.05
N ASP A 155 -23.56 17.97 22.36
CA ASP A 155 -24.71 18.70 21.84
C ASP A 155 -24.36 19.62 20.65
N VAL A 156 -23.11 19.59 20.18
CA VAL A 156 -22.63 20.43 19.08
C VAL A 156 -22.38 19.57 17.83
N ALA A 157 -23.13 19.85 16.77
CA ALA A 157 -22.91 19.23 15.47
C ALA A 157 -21.62 19.76 14.80
N PRO A 158 -20.90 18.93 14.03
CA PRO A 158 -19.81 19.41 13.20
C PRO A 158 -20.25 20.49 12.22
N GLN A 159 -19.40 21.50 12.03
CA GLN A 159 -19.54 22.48 10.96
C GLN A 159 -18.88 21.94 9.69
N ASP A 160 -19.64 21.93 8.58
CA ASP A 160 -19.17 21.52 7.25
C ASP A 160 -19.24 22.66 6.22
N ASP A 161 -19.92 23.77 6.52
CA ASP A 161 -19.95 24.96 5.66
C ASP A 161 -18.90 25.98 6.12
N PHE A 162 -17.88 26.18 5.30
CA PHE A 162 -16.83 27.18 5.48
C PHE A 162 -16.79 28.18 4.30
N GLY A 163 -17.89 28.28 3.55
CA GLY A 163 -17.99 29.03 2.30
C GLY A 163 -17.77 28.18 1.06
N ALA A 164 -17.78 28.82 -0.11
CA ALA A 164 -17.75 28.14 -1.41
C ALA A 164 -16.41 27.43 -1.71
N VAL A 165 -15.32 27.85 -1.08
CA VAL A 165 -13.97 27.29 -1.27
C VAL A 165 -13.29 27.19 0.08
N LEU A 166 -12.82 25.99 0.43
CA LEU A 166 -12.00 25.76 1.62
C LEU A 166 -10.52 25.99 1.27
N THR A 167 -9.97 27.16 1.59
CA THR A 167 -8.54 27.45 1.39
C THR A 167 -7.70 26.96 2.58
N PRO A 168 -6.38 26.79 2.42
CA PRO A 168 -5.49 26.46 3.55
C PRO A 168 -5.62 27.43 4.72
N GLU A 169 -5.78 28.73 4.47
CA GLU A 169 -5.93 29.75 5.52
C GLU A 169 -7.21 29.55 6.32
N ILE A 170 -8.33 29.25 5.66
CA ILE A 170 -9.60 28.95 6.32
C ILE A 170 -9.47 27.64 7.11
N CYS A 171 -8.92 26.61 6.45
CA CYS A 171 -8.80 25.26 6.98
C CYS A 171 -8.00 25.20 8.30
N LEU A 172 -6.90 25.95 8.34
CA LEU A 172 -5.95 25.99 9.45
C LEU A 172 -6.22 27.09 10.48
N SER A 173 -7.28 27.90 10.28
CA SER A 173 -7.65 28.95 11.22
C SER A 173 -8.25 28.39 12.53
N ASP A 174 -8.28 29.22 13.56
CA ASP A 174 -8.92 28.92 14.86
C ASP A 174 -10.44 28.72 14.78
N LYS A 175 -11.04 28.93 13.61
CA LYS A 175 -12.46 28.67 13.31
C LYS A 175 -12.63 27.63 12.21
N GLY A 176 -11.54 26.98 11.82
CA GLY A 176 -11.51 26.02 10.74
C GLY A 176 -12.04 24.64 11.13
N PRO A 177 -12.18 23.74 10.14
CA PRO A 177 -12.62 22.36 10.33
C PRO A 177 -11.72 21.49 11.22
N LEU A 178 -10.50 21.92 11.57
CA LEU A 178 -9.49 21.12 12.25
C LEU A 178 -9.36 21.41 13.76
N VAL A 179 -10.25 22.25 14.30
CA VAL A 179 -10.21 22.70 15.69
C VAL A 179 -10.84 21.72 16.67
N ALA A 180 -11.74 20.86 16.21
CA ALA A 180 -12.37 19.81 17.00
C ALA A 180 -13.04 18.79 16.08
N ASN A 181 -13.24 17.59 16.61
CA ASN A 181 -13.74 16.43 15.89
C ASN A 181 -15.16 16.08 16.34
N GLY A 182 -15.97 15.61 15.42
CA GLY A 182 -17.26 15.00 15.72
C GLY A 182 -17.58 13.91 14.70
N PRO A 183 -18.81 13.38 14.71
CA PRO A 183 -19.22 12.37 13.74
C PRO A 183 -18.96 12.81 12.29
N GLY A 184 -18.23 11.99 11.51
CA GLY A 184 -17.92 12.26 10.10
C GLY A 184 -16.69 13.16 9.83
N THR A 185 -16.13 13.85 10.82
CA THR A 185 -15.06 14.84 10.56
C THR A 185 -13.71 14.24 10.15
N LEU A 186 -13.48 12.96 10.46
CA LEU A 186 -12.25 12.25 10.08
C LEU A 186 -12.26 11.80 8.62
N SER A 187 -13.40 11.33 8.12
CA SER A 187 -13.52 10.71 6.79
C SER A 187 -14.08 11.64 5.72
N ARG A 188 -14.63 12.82 6.07
CA ARG A 188 -15.17 13.79 5.10
C ARG A 188 -14.17 14.30 4.06
N TRP A 189 -12.90 14.02 4.25
CA TRP A 189 -11.79 14.42 3.38
C TRP A 189 -11.45 13.38 2.30
N LEU A 190 -11.97 12.17 2.45
CA LEU A 190 -11.71 11.05 1.52
C LEU A 190 -12.65 11.13 0.33
N GLY A 191 -12.31 10.44 -0.75
CA GLY A 191 -13.12 10.37 -1.95
C GLY A 191 -14.45 9.67 -1.71
N ILE A 192 -15.46 10.17 -2.44
CA ILE A 192 -16.82 9.66 -2.38
C ILE A 192 -17.29 9.22 -3.77
N PRO A 193 -17.62 7.93 -3.97
CA PRO A 193 -17.47 6.84 -3.01
C PRO A 193 -16.01 6.34 -2.91
N TRP A 194 -15.63 5.75 -1.78
CA TRP A 194 -14.24 5.34 -1.50
C TRP A 194 -13.64 4.36 -2.54
N GLN A 195 -14.48 3.57 -3.19
CA GLN A 195 -14.07 2.63 -4.25
C GLN A 195 -13.38 3.33 -5.44
N THR A 196 -13.76 4.58 -5.75
CA THR A 196 -13.12 5.29 -6.86
C THR A 196 -11.71 5.74 -6.52
N ASP A 197 -11.44 6.04 -5.24
CA ASP A 197 -10.08 6.30 -4.78
C ASP A 197 -9.25 5.04 -4.96
N GLU A 198 -9.71 3.89 -4.44
CA GLU A 198 -9.00 2.62 -4.53
C GLU A 198 -8.61 2.24 -5.97
N ALA A 199 -9.56 2.31 -6.92
CA ALA A 199 -9.30 2.01 -8.33
C ALA A 199 -8.33 2.97 -9.03
N SER A 200 -8.05 4.10 -8.39
CA SER A 200 -7.11 5.13 -8.85
C SER A 200 -5.73 4.99 -8.22
N CYS A 201 -5.58 4.20 -7.16
CA CYS A 201 -4.36 3.95 -6.39
C CYS A 201 -3.42 2.95 -7.10
N LEU A 202 -2.70 3.39 -8.14
CA LEU A 202 -1.86 2.50 -8.96
C LEU A 202 -0.36 2.64 -8.65
N ALA A 203 0.43 1.86 -9.37
CA ALA A 203 1.89 1.93 -9.38
C ALA A 203 2.42 2.03 -10.82
N GLY A 204 3.58 2.65 -10.97
CA GLY A 204 4.29 2.74 -12.24
C GLY A 204 3.49 3.44 -13.33
N TYR A 205 2.96 4.63 -13.04
CA TYR A 205 2.26 5.45 -14.04
C TYR A 205 3.15 5.77 -15.25
N ASP A 206 4.47 5.88 -15.05
CA ASP A 206 5.44 5.92 -16.14
C ASP A 206 5.74 4.50 -16.64
N ALA A 207 5.13 4.14 -17.77
CA ALA A 207 5.31 2.85 -18.40
C ALA A 207 6.73 2.63 -19.00
N SER A 208 7.57 3.66 -19.06
CA SER A 208 8.95 3.54 -19.52
C SER A 208 9.91 3.03 -18.45
N SER A 209 9.49 3.03 -17.18
CA SER A 209 10.29 2.54 -16.07
C SER A 209 10.50 1.03 -16.13
N TYR A 210 11.72 0.58 -15.79
CA TYR A 210 12.07 -0.84 -15.78
C TYR A 210 11.28 -1.64 -14.72
N LEU A 211 11.04 -1.04 -13.56
CA LEU A 211 10.21 -1.61 -12.50
C LEU A 211 8.86 -0.87 -12.42
N PRO A 212 7.76 -1.55 -12.03
CA PRO A 212 6.44 -0.95 -11.91
C PRO A 212 6.29 -0.17 -10.60
N VAL A 213 7.21 0.76 -10.34
CA VAL A 213 7.28 1.65 -9.18
C VAL A 213 7.53 3.08 -9.66
N PRO A 214 7.21 4.12 -8.88
CA PRO A 214 6.64 4.11 -7.52
C PRO A 214 5.22 3.56 -7.43
N SER A 215 4.78 3.19 -6.23
CA SER A 215 3.37 2.88 -5.90
C SER A 215 2.79 3.97 -4.99
N PHE A 216 1.47 4.03 -4.78
CA PHE A 216 0.89 4.84 -3.71
C PHE A 216 0.83 4.08 -2.38
N TRP A 217 -0.03 3.06 -2.31
CA TRP A 217 -0.44 2.44 -1.04
C TRP A 217 -0.42 0.90 -1.10
N ALA A 218 0.59 0.31 -1.77
CA ALA A 218 0.67 -1.14 -2.04
C ALA A 218 0.47 -2.08 -0.83
N ALA A 219 0.67 -1.61 0.40
CA ALA A 219 0.43 -2.39 1.61
C ALA A 219 -1.06 -2.61 1.91
N ARG A 220 -1.95 -1.70 1.50
CA ARG A 220 -3.40 -1.79 1.69
C ARG A 220 -4.16 -1.99 0.38
N VAL A 221 -3.66 -1.39 -0.71
CA VAL A 221 -4.18 -1.51 -2.07
C VAL A 221 -3.07 -2.06 -2.96
N PRO A 222 -2.86 -3.40 -2.98
CA PRO A 222 -1.73 -3.98 -3.69
C PRO A 222 -1.85 -3.78 -5.20
N ASN A 223 -0.72 -3.59 -5.89
CA ASN A 223 -0.72 -3.44 -7.35
C ASN A 223 -0.21 -4.68 -8.07
N GLN A 224 0.80 -5.35 -7.53
CA GLN A 224 1.40 -6.56 -8.09
C GLN A 224 1.38 -7.68 -7.05
N VAL A 225 0.69 -8.77 -7.34
CA VAL A 225 0.38 -9.83 -6.37
C VAL A 225 0.86 -11.20 -6.86
N LEU A 226 1.12 -12.11 -5.92
CA LEU A 226 1.30 -13.53 -6.24
C LEU A 226 -0.08 -14.20 -6.24
N SER A 227 -0.55 -14.66 -7.39
CA SER A 227 -1.86 -15.33 -7.46
C SER A 227 -1.82 -16.74 -6.88
N ASP A 228 -2.99 -17.24 -6.46
CA ASP A 228 -3.17 -18.63 -6.04
C ASP A 228 -2.72 -19.64 -7.12
N GLN A 229 -3.01 -19.39 -8.40
CA GLN A 229 -2.52 -20.22 -9.52
C GLN A 229 -0.98 -20.27 -9.57
N ALA A 230 -0.31 -19.11 -9.49
CA ALA A 230 1.14 -19.04 -9.51
C ALA A 230 1.77 -19.67 -8.26
N PHE A 231 1.13 -19.53 -7.10
CA PHE A 231 1.53 -20.18 -5.85
C PHE A 231 1.38 -21.70 -5.92
N ARG A 232 0.30 -22.24 -6.49
CA ARG A 232 0.14 -23.68 -6.71
C ARG A 232 1.25 -24.23 -7.61
N GLN A 233 1.56 -23.52 -8.70
CA GLN A 233 2.67 -23.88 -9.58
C GLN A 233 4.03 -23.83 -8.87
N SER A 234 4.28 -22.84 -8.00
CA SER A 234 5.54 -22.80 -7.25
C SER A 234 5.66 -23.93 -6.21
N ASN A 235 4.56 -24.55 -5.83
CA ASN A 235 4.54 -25.68 -4.90
C ASN A 235 4.39 -27.05 -5.57
N ASP A 236 4.08 -27.13 -6.86
CA ASP A 236 3.82 -28.41 -7.52
C ASP A 236 5.09 -29.29 -7.62
N PRO A 237 5.12 -30.48 -6.99
CA PRO A 237 6.28 -31.37 -7.01
C PRO A 237 6.55 -31.99 -8.39
N ARG A 238 5.59 -31.93 -9.32
CA ARG A 238 5.74 -32.47 -10.68
C ARG A 238 6.59 -31.56 -11.57
N LEU A 239 6.75 -30.30 -11.19
CA LEU A 239 7.50 -29.30 -11.94
C LEU A 239 8.97 -29.25 -11.55
N SER A 240 9.81 -28.84 -12.49
CA SER A 240 11.22 -28.59 -12.21
C SER A 240 11.41 -27.40 -11.25
N PRO A 241 12.50 -27.36 -10.47
CA PRO A 241 12.80 -26.22 -9.59
C PRO A 241 12.79 -24.86 -10.30
N ILE A 242 13.23 -24.81 -11.56
CA ILE A 242 13.24 -23.57 -12.35
C ILE A 242 11.82 -23.13 -12.73
N GLN A 243 10.94 -24.04 -13.14
CA GLN A 243 9.54 -23.72 -13.41
C GLN A 243 8.84 -23.19 -12.15
N ARG A 244 9.08 -23.84 -11.02
CA ARG A 244 8.51 -23.42 -9.73
C ARG A 244 9.01 -22.03 -9.31
N LEU A 245 10.31 -21.76 -9.48
CA LEU A 245 10.90 -20.45 -9.22
C LEU A 245 10.31 -19.37 -10.15
N LYS A 246 10.20 -19.67 -11.46
CA LYS A 246 9.54 -18.80 -12.44
C LYS A 246 8.12 -18.44 -12.00
N SER A 247 7.33 -19.41 -11.57
CA SER A 247 5.95 -19.19 -11.11
C SER A 247 5.90 -18.31 -9.86
N SER A 248 6.81 -18.49 -8.90
CA SER A 248 6.90 -17.60 -7.72
C SER A 248 7.25 -16.14 -8.06
N GLY A 249 7.99 -15.93 -9.16
CA GLY A 249 8.37 -14.63 -9.68
C GLY A 249 7.29 -13.97 -10.55
N TYR A 250 6.30 -14.73 -11.01
CA TYR A 250 5.23 -14.23 -11.86
C TYR A 250 4.19 -13.46 -11.03
N ARG A 251 4.35 -12.14 -10.97
CA ARG A 251 3.40 -11.24 -10.30
C ARG A 251 2.37 -10.73 -11.29
N GLN A 252 1.13 -10.67 -10.84
CA GLN A 252 0.00 -10.23 -11.64
C GLN A 252 -0.54 -8.92 -11.11
N PHE A 253 -1.09 -8.11 -12.02
CA PHE A 253 -1.79 -6.88 -11.64
C PHE A 253 -3.03 -7.22 -10.80
N TRP A 254 -3.16 -6.64 -9.62
CA TRP A 254 -4.24 -6.99 -8.69
C TRP A 254 -5.62 -6.65 -9.26
N LEU A 255 -5.80 -5.44 -9.82
CA LEU A 255 -7.06 -4.98 -10.40
C LEU A 255 -7.32 -5.48 -11.83
N ARG A 256 -6.69 -6.57 -12.26
CA ARG A 256 -6.82 -7.12 -13.62
C ARG A 256 -8.25 -7.51 -13.98
N ASP A 257 -9.10 -7.75 -12.98
CA ASP A 257 -10.49 -8.18 -13.16
C ASP A 257 -11.49 -7.04 -13.15
N ILE A 258 -11.13 -5.91 -12.55
CA ILE A 258 -11.94 -4.70 -12.59
C ILE A 258 -11.67 -4.04 -13.94
N ALA A 259 -12.25 -4.63 -14.97
CA ALA A 259 -12.01 -4.25 -16.36
C ALA A 259 -12.65 -2.89 -16.66
N GLY A 260 -12.04 -2.12 -17.56
CA GLY A 260 -12.60 -0.88 -18.09
C GLY A 260 -11.82 -0.49 -19.33
N SER A 261 -12.49 -0.05 -20.39
CA SER A 261 -11.80 0.48 -21.59
C SER A 261 -11.34 1.93 -21.41
N THR A 262 -11.74 2.56 -20.31
CA THR A 262 -11.42 3.92 -19.88
C THR A 262 -11.27 3.94 -18.37
N TYR A 263 -10.60 4.98 -17.87
CA TYR A 263 -10.46 5.23 -16.44
C TYR A 263 -11.82 5.30 -15.74
N GLU A 264 -12.78 6.03 -16.31
CA GLU A 264 -14.12 6.23 -15.76
C GLU A 264 -14.88 4.90 -15.67
N GLN A 265 -14.74 4.03 -16.67
CA GLN A 265 -15.35 2.70 -16.61
C GLN A 265 -14.75 1.85 -15.50
N ARG A 266 -13.42 1.87 -15.31
CA ARG A 266 -12.79 1.09 -14.25
C ARG A 266 -13.26 1.53 -12.87
N ILE A 267 -13.24 2.84 -12.58
CA ILE A 267 -13.66 3.33 -11.26
C ILE A 267 -15.16 3.04 -11.01
N ASN A 268 -16.00 3.11 -12.05
CA ASN A 268 -17.41 2.75 -11.95
C ASN A 268 -17.63 1.24 -11.72
N ASN A 269 -16.79 0.39 -12.31
CA ASN A 269 -16.85 -1.04 -12.09
C ASN A 269 -16.36 -1.40 -10.68
N MET A 270 -15.35 -0.69 -10.16
CA MET A 270 -14.90 -0.89 -8.77
C MET A 270 -16.04 -0.69 -7.77
N VAL A 271 -16.91 0.30 -7.96
CA VAL A 271 -18.09 0.51 -7.10
C VAL A 271 -18.98 -0.75 -7.02
N LYS A 272 -19.05 -1.54 -8.09
CA LYS A 272 -19.91 -2.73 -8.19
C LYS A 272 -19.19 -4.03 -7.82
N GLU A 273 -17.89 -4.10 -8.10
CA GLU A 273 -17.14 -5.36 -8.20
C GLU A 273 -15.99 -5.46 -7.19
N TRP A 274 -15.73 -4.42 -6.37
CA TRP A 274 -14.61 -4.42 -5.40
C TRP A 274 -14.58 -5.69 -4.52
N SER A 275 -15.75 -6.19 -4.12
CA SER A 275 -15.87 -7.37 -3.26
C SER A 275 -15.49 -8.69 -3.95
N LEU A 276 -15.27 -8.68 -5.25
CA LEU A 276 -14.83 -9.83 -6.04
C LEU A 276 -13.30 -9.97 -6.10
N LEU A 277 -12.58 -8.91 -5.71
CA LEU A 277 -11.12 -8.89 -5.67
C LEU A 277 -10.58 -9.88 -4.64
N GLY A 278 -9.41 -10.45 -4.95
CA GLY A 278 -8.72 -11.33 -4.00
C GLY A 278 -8.08 -10.56 -2.85
N ILE A 279 -8.03 -11.19 -1.69
CA ILE A 279 -7.39 -10.67 -0.47
C ILE A 279 -6.03 -11.34 -0.32
N ILE A 280 -5.01 -10.57 0.05
CA ILE A 280 -3.67 -11.08 0.27
C ILE A 280 -3.58 -11.69 1.67
N THR A 281 -3.31 -12.99 1.73
CA THR A 281 -3.15 -13.73 2.98
C THR A 281 -1.86 -14.52 2.97
N GLU A 282 -1.29 -14.75 4.15
CA GLU A 282 -0.09 -15.57 4.28
C GLU A 282 -0.44 -17.06 4.15
N GLN A 283 0.26 -17.75 3.24
CA GLN A 283 0.10 -19.17 2.95
C GLN A 283 1.40 -19.90 3.23
N ALA A 284 1.31 -21.09 3.84
CA ALA A 284 2.44 -21.98 4.01
C ALA A 284 2.67 -22.77 2.72
N ALA A 285 3.93 -22.91 2.31
CA ALA A 285 4.31 -23.78 1.21
C ALA A 285 4.07 -25.25 1.58
N ASP A 286 3.42 -26.00 0.69
CA ASP A 286 3.15 -27.44 0.81
C ASP A 286 3.98 -28.27 -0.19
N GLY A 287 4.72 -27.60 -1.08
CA GLY A 287 5.63 -28.23 -2.04
C GLY A 287 7.00 -28.61 -1.49
N PRO A 288 7.79 -29.40 -2.24
CA PRO A 288 9.14 -29.77 -1.82
C PRO A 288 10.05 -28.53 -1.74
N PRO A 289 10.92 -28.39 -0.72
CA PRO A 289 11.82 -27.25 -0.62
C PRO A 289 12.67 -27.09 -1.88
N ALA A 290 12.83 -25.85 -2.34
CA ALA A 290 13.73 -25.53 -3.45
C ALA A 290 14.46 -24.20 -3.17
N PRO A 291 15.73 -24.07 -3.60
CA PRO A 291 16.46 -22.82 -3.48
C PRO A 291 15.70 -21.64 -4.10
N GLY A 292 15.56 -20.56 -3.35
CA GLY A 292 14.87 -19.34 -3.79
C GLY A 292 13.35 -19.31 -3.55
N LEU A 293 12.74 -20.43 -3.13
CA LEU A 293 11.32 -20.45 -2.73
C LEU A 293 11.19 -20.29 -1.22
N PRO A 294 10.34 -19.37 -0.73
CA PRO A 294 10.12 -19.19 0.69
C PRO A 294 9.18 -20.27 1.26
N ALA A 295 9.34 -20.61 2.54
CA ALA A 295 8.44 -21.54 3.24
C ALA A 295 7.04 -20.95 3.49
N ARG A 296 6.90 -19.62 3.42
CA ARG A 296 5.64 -18.89 3.55
C ARG A 296 5.61 -17.79 2.50
N ALA A 297 4.46 -17.53 1.91
CA ALA A 297 4.28 -16.48 0.91
C ALA A 297 2.97 -15.73 1.15
N TRP A 298 2.94 -14.46 0.75
CA TRP A 298 1.72 -13.66 0.71
C TRP A 298 1.05 -13.87 -0.65
N VAL A 299 -0.12 -14.49 -0.64
CA VAL A 299 -0.83 -14.98 -1.83
C VAL A 299 -2.19 -14.32 -1.92
N GLU A 300 -2.61 -13.97 -3.12
CA GLU A 300 -3.96 -13.56 -3.41
C GLU A 300 -4.91 -14.76 -3.33
N THR A 301 -5.84 -14.66 -2.39
CA THR A 301 -6.81 -15.68 -2.02
C THR A 301 -8.22 -15.11 -2.08
N HIS A 302 -9.25 -15.96 -2.07
CA HIS A 302 -10.66 -15.52 -2.07
C HIS A 302 -11.09 -14.64 -3.25
N ARG A 303 -10.28 -14.54 -4.30
CA ARG A 303 -10.68 -13.95 -5.58
C ARG A 303 -11.88 -14.71 -6.14
N ASP A 304 -12.87 -13.99 -6.66
CA ASP A 304 -14.11 -14.60 -7.13
C ASP A 304 -13.83 -15.67 -8.22
N ARG A 305 -14.56 -16.78 -8.13
CA ARG A 305 -14.39 -17.94 -9.02
C ARG A 305 -14.82 -17.63 -10.44
N SER A 306 -15.75 -16.69 -10.66
CA SER A 306 -16.16 -16.29 -12.01
C SER A 306 -14.96 -15.81 -12.86
N PHE A 307 -13.88 -15.35 -12.22
CA PHE A 307 -12.66 -14.91 -12.90
C PHE A 307 -11.63 -16.03 -13.16
N THR A 308 -11.85 -17.26 -12.68
CA THR A 308 -10.96 -18.42 -12.92
C THR A 308 -11.68 -19.64 -13.47
N GLU A 309 -13.01 -19.69 -13.46
CA GLU A 309 -13.81 -20.82 -13.95
C GLU A 309 -13.48 -21.20 -15.40
N VAL A 310 -13.21 -20.19 -16.24
CA VAL A 310 -12.80 -20.38 -17.64
C VAL A 310 -11.53 -19.59 -17.93
N ASP A 311 -10.38 -20.19 -17.65
CA ASP A 311 -9.07 -19.64 -18.03
C ASP A 311 -8.39 -20.55 -19.08
N PRO A 312 -8.57 -20.26 -20.39
CA PRO A 312 -7.98 -21.07 -21.45
C PRO A 312 -6.44 -21.00 -21.44
N SER A 313 -5.85 -19.92 -20.95
CA SER A 313 -4.40 -19.77 -20.89
C SER A 313 -3.78 -20.61 -19.78
N TRP A 314 -4.47 -20.69 -18.64
CA TRP A 314 -4.14 -21.61 -17.56
C TRP A 314 -4.25 -23.07 -18.02
N HIS A 315 -5.34 -23.43 -18.69
CA HIS A 315 -5.51 -24.77 -19.22
C HIS A 315 -4.40 -25.15 -20.20
N GLN A 316 -4.05 -24.23 -21.12
CA GLN A 316 -2.94 -24.42 -22.04
C GLN A 316 -1.60 -24.61 -21.31
N LEU A 317 -1.35 -23.84 -20.25
CA LEU A 317 -0.15 -23.98 -19.43
C LEU A 317 -0.05 -25.40 -18.84
N LEU A 318 -1.12 -25.88 -18.21
CA LEU A 318 -1.15 -27.22 -17.62
C LEU A 318 -0.85 -28.31 -18.67
N LEU A 319 -1.45 -28.23 -19.86
CA LEU A 319 -1.19 -29.16 -20.96
C LEU A 319 0.28 -29.13 -21.41
N VAL A 320 0.87 -27.95 -21.59
CA VAL A 320 2.27 -27.79 -22.01
C VAL A 320 3.25 -28.31 -20.96
N GLU A 321 2.91 -28.16 -19.68
CA GLU A 321 3.72 -28.64 -18.57
C GLU A 321 3.47 -30.12 -18.22
N GLY A 322 2.59 -30.81 -18.98
CA GLY A 322 2.29 -32.23 -18.77
C GLY A 322 1.52 -32.50 -17.47
N ILE A 323 0.84 -31.48 -16.94
CA ILE A 323 -0.04 -31.58 -15.77
C ILE A 323 -1.45 -31.87 -16.28
N GLU A 324 -1.99 -33.05 -15.97
CA GLU A 324 -3.39 -33.37 -16.32
C GLU A 324 -4.35 -32.39 -15.60
N PRO A 325 -5.17 -31.63 -16.35
CA PRO A 325 -6.17 -30.75 -15.76
C PRO A 325 -7.32 -31.56 -15.17
N ALA A 326 -7.96 -31.07 -14.11
CA ALA A 326 -9.10 -31.76 -13.52
C ALA A 326 -10.30 -31.74 -14.50
N ALA A 327 -11.07 -32.83 -14.54
CA ALA A 327 -12.23 -32.98 -15.44
C ALA A 327 -13.26 -31.80 -15.46
N PRO A 328 -13.53 -31.07 -14.37
CA PRO A 328 -14.41 -29.90 -14.39
C PRO A 328 -13.88 -28.72 -15.24
N GLU A 329 -12.57 -28.52 -15.30
CA GLU A 329 -11.93 -27.40 -16.04
C GLU A 329 -12.02 -27.60 -17.55
N LEU A 330 -12.01 -28.85 -18.01
CA LEU A 330 -12.18 -29.23 -19.42
C LEU A 330 -13.61 -28.98 -19.94
N ALA A 331 -14.62 -29.20 -19.10
CA ALA A 331 -16.02 -29.06 -19.48
C ALA A 331 -16.43 -27.59 -19.69
N ALA A 332 -15.92 -26.68 -18.85
CA ALA A 332 -16.20 -25.24 -18.95
C ALA A 332 -15.56 -24.60 -20.19
N ALA A 333 -14.31 -24.95 -20.51
CA ALA A 333 -13.61 -24.48 -21.71
C ALA A 333 -14.25 -24.98 -23.03
N ALA A 334 -14.87 -26.17 -23.01
CA ALA A 334 -15.55 -26.75 -24.18
C ALA A 334 -16.96 -26.20 -24.41
N ALA A 335 -17.66 -25.75 -23.35
CA ALA A 335 -19.04 -25.29 -23.43
C ALA A 335 -19.20 -23.87 -24.00
N GLU A 336 -18.15 -23.05 -24.01
CA GLU A 336 -18.21 -21.62 -24.41
C GLU A 336 -17.57 -21.28 -25.77
N GLN A 337 -17.24 -22.26 -26.62
CA GLN A 337 -16.97 -21.92 -28.04
C GLN A 337 -18.29 -21.68 -28.78
N PRO A 338 -18.69 -20.43 -29.08
CA PRO A 338 -19.88 -20.21 -29.91
C PRO A 338 -19.53 -20.63 -31.35
N PRO A 339 -20.52 -21.01 -32.19
CA PRO A 339 -20.28 -21.15 -33.62
C PRO A 339 -19.70 -19.82 -34.15
N ALA A 340 -18.60 -19.92 -34.91
CA ALA A 340 -17.87 -18.75 -35.39
C ALA A 340 -18.75 -17.85 -36.25
N GLU A 341 -19.23 -16.74 -35.69
CA GLU A 341 -19.70 -15.61 -36.49
C GLU A 341 -18.50 -14.87 -37.11
N PRO A 342 -18.67 -14.18 -38.26
CA PRO A 342 -17.61 -13.39 -38.85
C PRO A 342 -17.31 -12.20 -37.93
N VAL A 343 -16.29 -12.35 -37.07
CA VAL A 343 -15.80 -11.29 -36.20
C VAL A 343 -15.07 -10.26 -37.05
N HIS A 344 -15.68 -9.08 -37.24
CA HIS A 344 -14.91 -7.88 -37.55
C HIS A 344 -13.85 -7.70 -36.46
N PRO A 345 -12.57 -7.50 -36.81
CA PRO A 345 -11.48 -7.54 -35.84
C PRO A 345 -11.70 -6.49 -34.74
N ARG A 346 -12.15 -6.94 -33.56
CA ARG A 346 -12.05 -6.16 -32.33
C ARG A 346 -10.56 -6.01 -32.07
N ARG A 347 -10.01 -4.84 -32.41
CA ARG A 347 -8.68 -4.45 -31.96
C ARG A 347 -8.66 -4.56 -30.44
N ARG A 348 -7.97 -5.57 -29.92
CA ARG A 348 -7.44 -5.58 -28.55
C ARG A 348 -6.45 -4.41 -28.47
N ASN A 349 -6.97 -3.22 -28.19
CA ASN A 349 -6.12 -2.10 -27.84
C ASN A 349 -5.71 -2.34 -26.38
N LEU A 350 -4.52 -2.94 -26.19
CA LEU A 350 -3.72 -2.71 -24.99
C LEU A 350 -3.33 -1.23 -24.99
N ARG A 351 -4.27 -0.34 -24.68
CA ARG A 351 -3.95 0.99 -24.21
C ARG A 351 -4.30 0.98 -22.72
N ARG A 352 -3.24 0.92 -21.89
CA ARG A 352 -3.31 1.42 -20.51
C ARG A 352 -3.90 2.81 -20.55
N ASP A 353 -4.73 3.11 -19.58
CA ASP A 353 -5.48 4.35 -19.46
C ASP A 353 -4.56 5.54 -19.73
N SER A 354 -4.77 6.18 -20.88
CA SER A 354 -4.36 7.56 -21.06
C SER A 354 -5.27 8.38 -20.15
N ARG A 355 -4.68 9.00 -19.13
CA ARG A 355 -5.25 10.21 -18.54
C ARG A 355 -5.42 11.28 -19.62
#